data_AF-D6WG55-F1
#
_entry.id   AF-D6WG55-F1
#
_cell.length_a   1.000
_cell.length_b   1.000
_cell.length_c   1.000
_cell.angle_alpha   90.00
_cell.angle_beta   90.00
_cell.angle_gamma   90.00
#
_symmetry.space_group_name_H-M   'P 1'
#
loop_
_entity.id
_entity.type
_entity.pdbx_description
1 polymer ?
#
loop_
_entity_poly.entity_id
_entity_poly.type
_entity_poly.pdbx_seq_one_letter_code
_entity_poly.pdbx_strand_id
1 'polypeptide(L)'
;MYSKSGEIRRDEACLDYSGQEVILYPCHGSKGNQFWDYNANSKLLRHGSSDKCLAINEAKNKLLMEPCDEEATRQHWSLENYDASKL
;
A
#
# COMPACT_ATOMS: atom_id res chain seq x y z
N MET A 1 0.14 7.73 7.49
CA MET A 1 0.98 8.63 6.66
C MET A 1 1.78 7.78 5.67
N TYR A 2 1.84 8.19 4.40
CA TYR A 2 2.76 7.60 3.41
C TYR A 2 4.10 8.33 3.47
N SER A 3 5.20 7.62 3.66
CA SER A 3 6.54 8.19 3.85
C SER A 3 7.32 8.26 2.54
N LYS A 4 8.37 9.08 2.52
CA LYS A 4 9.36 9.14 1.42
C LYS A 4 10.09 7.81 1.18
N SER A 5 10.21 6.97 2.21
CA SER A 5 10.78 5.62 2.10
C SER A 5 9.81 4.59 1.51
N GLY A 6 8.56 4.98 1.20
CA GLY A 6 7.52 4.11 0.69
C GLY A 6 6.79 3.31 1.77
N GLU A 7 6.82 3.75 3.02
CA GLU A 7 6.09 3.08 4.12
C GLU A 7 4.71 3.71 4.28
N ILE A 8 3.68 2.88 4.47
CA ILE A 8 2.37 3.34 4.96
C ILE A 8 2.36 3.09 6.47
N ARG A 9 2.46 4.16 7.28
CA ARG A 9 2.70 4.04 8.73
C ARG A 9 1.77 4.86 9.60
N ARG A 10 1.61 4.43 10.85
CA ARG A 10 1.07 5.20 11.97
C ARG A 10 1.98 4.97 13.17
N ASP A 11 2.59 6.03 13.68
CA ASP A 11 3.63 5.97 14.71
C ASP A 11 4.74 4.99 14.29
N GLU A 12 5.06 3.99 15.11
CA GLU A 12 6.06 2.95 14.85
C GLU A 12 5.50 1.69 14.17
N ALA A 13 4.25 1.70 13.71
CA ALA A 13 3.62 0.58 13.01
C ALA A 13 3.50 0.87 11.51
N CYS A 14 4.00 -0.05 10.69
CA CYS A 14 4.01 -0.01 9.24
C CYS A 14 3.09 -1.09 8.65
N LEU A 15 2.45 -0.78 7.53
CA LEU A 15 1.68 -1.73 6.74
C LEU A 15 2.64 -2.76 6.14
N ASP A 16 2.40 -4.04 6.39
CA ASP A 16 3.29 -5.14 6.05
C ASP A 16 2.51 -6.23 5.32
N TYR A 17 3.09 -6.77 4.24
CA TYR A 17 2.53 -7.93 3.54
C TYR A 17 3.61 -8.96 3.17
N SER A 18 3.49 -10.15 3.75
CA SER A 18 4.44 -11.26 3.55
C SER A 18 3.86 -12.43 2.74
N GLY A 19 2.78 -12.21 1.99
CA GLY A 19 2.17 -13.23 1.12
C GLY A 19 0.84 -13.82 1.60
N GLN A 20 0.36 -13.47 2.80
CA GLN A 20 -0.90 -13.96 3.35
C GLN A 20 -1.91 -12.84 3.59
N GLU A 21 -1.76 -12.10 4.68
CA GLU A 21 -2.63 -10.99 5.06
C GLU A 21 -1.83 -9.69 5.13
N VAL A 22 -2.53 -8.57 4.94
CA VAL A 22 -1.97 -7.24 5.16
C VAL A 22 -2.15 -6.91 6.64
N ILE A 23 -1.04 -6.70 7.35
CA ILE A 23 -1.03 -6.47 8.79
C ILE A 23 -0.33 -5.15 9.14
N LEU A 24 -0.40 -4.76 10.41
CA LEU A 24 0.51 -3.75 10.96
C LEU A 24 1.61 -4.46 11.73
N TYR A 25 2.86 -4.13 11.40
CA TYR A 25 4.05 -4.67 12.03
C TYR A 25 5.01 -3.52 12.42
N PRO A 26 5.89 -3.67 13.43
CA PRO A 26 6.89 -2.65 13.73
C PRO A 26 7.68 -2.22 12.50
N CYS A 27 7.78 -0.91 12.29
CA CYS A 27 8.56 -0.33 11.20
C CYS A 27 10.03 -0.68 11.38
N HIS A 28 10.64 -1.30 10.38
CA HIS A 28 12.07 -1.66 10.42
C HIS A 28 12.93 -0.88 9.43
N GLY A 29 12.33 -0.03 8.57
CA GLY A 29 13.06 0.88 7.68
C GLY A 29 13.88 0.21 6.57
N SER A 30 13.78 -1.12 6.43
CA SER A 30 14.57 -1.90 5.46
C SER A 30 13.79 -2.21 4.17
N LYS A 31 12.67 -1.52 3.93
CA LYS A 31 11.75 -1.78 2.82
C LYS A 31 11.19 -3.22 2.88
N GLY A 32 11.43 -4.03 1.85
CA GLY A 32 10.94 -5.41 1.77
C GLY A 32 9.41 -5.46 1.80
N ASN A 33 8.86 -6.18 2.77
CA ASN A 33 7.42 -6.38 2.93
C ASN A 33 6.67 -5.13 3.44
N GLN A 34 7.40 -4.08 3.82
CA GLN A 34 6.84 -2.79 4.28
C GLN A 34 6.95 -1.68 3.23
N PHE A 35 7.34 -2.03 2.00
CA PHE A 35 7.51 -1.06 0.92
C PHE A 35 6.32 -1.07 -0.04
N TRP A 36 5.75 0.12 -0.21
CA TRP A 36 4.58 0.42 -1.01
C TRP A 36 4.90 1.56 -1.98
N ASP A 37 4.57 1.34 -3.24
CA ASP A 37 4.69 2.32 -4.30
C ASP A 37 3.29 2.84 -4.67
N TYR A 38 3.08 4.14 -4.44
CA TYR A 38 1.82 4.79 -4.78
C TYR A 38 1.94 5.54 -6.10
N ASN A 39 1.17 5.10 -7.10
CA ASN A 39 1.05 5.80 -8.36
C ASN A 39 -0.15 6.76 -8.32
N ALA A 40 0.11 8.07 -8.32
CA ALA A 40 -0.96 9.07 -8.24
C ALA A 40 -1.86 9.14 -9.48
N ASN A 41 -1.38 8.70 -10.65
CA ASN A 41 -2.15 8.71 -11.90
C ASN A 41 -3.15 7.56 -11.93
N SER A 42 -2.68 6.33 -11.68
CA SER A 42 -3.54 5.13 -11.65
C SER A 42 -4.21 4.92 -10.29
N LYS A 43 -3.80 5.66 -9.26
CA LYS A 43 -4.27 5.53 -7.86
C LYS A 43 -4.03 4.15 -7.24
N LEU A 44 -3.12 3.37 -7.81
CA LEU A 44 -2.77 2.05 -7.30
C LEU A 44 -1.72 2.15 -6.19
N LEU A 45 -1.89 1.28 -5.19
CA LEU A 45 -0.89 1.01 -4.15
C LEU A 45 -0.25 -0.35 -4.42
N ARG A 46 0.90 -0.35 -5.10
CA ARG A 46 1.64 -1.57 -5.43
C ARG A 46 2.59 -1.93 -4.30
N HIS A 47 2.55 -3.18 -3.87
CA HIS A 47 3.51 -3.72 -2.93
C HIS A 47 4.77 -4.16 -3.66
N GLY A 48 5.93 -3.64 -3.26
CA GLY A 48 7.12 -3.74 -4.11
C GLY A 48 7.78 -5.12 -4.17
N SER A 49 7.64 -5.99 -3.16
CA SER A 49 8.25 -7.33 -3.22
C SER A 49 7.37 -8.37 -3.92
N SER A 50 6.06 -8.15 -4.01
CA SER A 50 5.11 -9.11 -4.58
C SER A 50 4.47 -8.66 -5.89
N ASP A 51 4.66 -7.41 -6.31
CA ASP A 51 4.03 -6.83 -7.51
C ASP A 51 2.50 -6.92 -7.56
N LYS A 52 1.90 -6.99 -6.37
CA LYS A 52 0.44 -7.01 -6.18
C LYS A 52 -0.03 -5.65 -5.70
N CYS A 53 -1.28 -5.33 -5.96
CA CYS A 53 -1.90 -4.09 -5.53
C CYS A 53 -2.84 -4.33 -4.35
N LEU A 54 -2.89 -3.35 -3.44
CA LEU A 54 -3.81 -3.34 -2.31
C LEU A 54 -5.23 -3.14 -2.83
N ALA A 55 -6.16 -3.98 -2.38
CA ALA A 55 -7.57 -3.90 -2.75
C ALA A 55 -8.47 -4.08 -1.53
N ILE A 56 -9.68 -3.52 -1.60
CA ILE A 56 -10.77 -3.86 -0.70
C ILE A 56 -11.54 -5.04 -1.31
N ASN A 57 -12.01 -6.01 -0.50
CA ASN A 57 -12.82 -7.11 -1.02
C ASN A 57 -14.23 -6.68 -1.44
N GLU A 58 -14.93 -7.54 -2.17
CA GLU A 58 -16.31 -7.28 -2.62
C GLU A 58 -17.27 -7.00 -1.44
N ALA A 59 -17.06 -7.66 -0.30
CA ALA A 59 -17.84 -7.45 0.92
C ALA A 59 -17.48 -6.16 1.68
N LYS A 60 -16.48 -5.41 1.21
CA LYS A 60 -16.01 -4.12 1.76
C LYS A 60 -15.61 -4.17 3.24
N ASN A 61 -15.12 -5.32 3.71
CA ASN A 61 -14.78 -5.53 5.12
C ASN A 61 -13.36 -6.05 5.34
N LYS A 62 -12.60 -6.34 4.28
CA LYS A 62 -11.21 -6.81 4.37
C LYS A 62 -10.35 -6.20 3.28
N LEU A 63 -9.07 -6.05 3.61
CA LEU A 63 -8.00 -5.77 2.65
C LEU A 63 -7.44 -7.09 2.11
N LEU A 64 -6.96 -7.04 0.87
CA LEU A 64 -6.33 -8.16 0.19
C LEU A 64 -5.31 -7.65 -0.83
N MET A 65 -4.51 -8.58 -1.34
CA MET A 65 -3.50 -8.33 -2.37
C MET A 65 -3.85 -9.12 -3.63
N GLU A 66 -4.16 -8.39 -4.70
CA GLU A 66 -4.55 -8.92 -6.01
C GLU A 66 -3.51 -8.52 -7.08
N PRO A 67 -3.48 -9.19 -8.26
CA PRO A 67 -2.81 -8.62 -9.43
C PRO A 67 -3.30 -7.20 -9.67
N CYS A 68 -2.37 -6.30 -10.01
CA CYS A 68 -2.70 -4.90 -10.26
C CYS A 68 -3.59 -4.77 -11.51
N ASP A 69 -4.68 -4.04 -11.37
CA ASP A 69 -5.65 -3.77 -12.43
C ASP A 69 -6.12 -2.31 -12.35
N GLU A 70 -5.81 -1.50 -13.37
CA GLU A 70 -6.16 -0.08 -13.43
C GLU A 70 -7.66 0.17 -13.67
N GLU A 71 -8.41 -0.83 -14.13
CA GLU A 71 -9.86 -0.74 -14.29
C GLU A 71 -10.58 -1.12 -12.98
N ALA A 72 -9.90 -1.84 -12.08
CA ALA A 72 -10.47 -2.30 -10.84
C ALA A 72 -10.57 -1.16 -9.81
N THR A 73 -11.71 -0.50 -9.76
CA THR A 73 -11.98 0.60 -8.80
C THR A 73 -11.78 0.23 -7.32
N ARG A 74 -11.84 -1.06 -6.95
CA ARG A 74 -11.51 -1.56 -5.60
C ARG A 74 -10.03 -1.40 -5.23
N GLN A 75 -9.16 -1.14 -6.20
CA GLN A 75 -7.73 -0.91 -6.05
C GLN A 75 -7.35 0.58 -6.10
N HIS A 76 -8.31 1.49 -6.27
CA HIS A 76 -8.04 2.92 -6.34
C HIS A 76 -8.08 3.57 -4.95
N TRP A 77 -6.94 4.13 -4.55
CA TRP A 77 -6.74 4.78 -3.26
C TRP A 77 -6.48 6.26 -3.44
N SER A 78 -7.04 7.09 -2.56
CA SER A 78 -6.70 8.51 -2.47
C SER A 78 -6.03 8.77 -1.14
N LEU A 79 -4.79 9.25 -1.20
CA LEU A 79 -4.00 9.59 -0.02
C LEU A 79 -4.25 11.05 0.35
N GLU A 80 -4.73 11.29 1.57
CA GLU A 80 -4.93 12.65 2.07
C GLU A 80 -3.59 13.40 2.17
N ASN A 81 -3.58 14.68 1.78
CA ASN A 81 -2.41 15.55 1.80
C ASN A 81 -1.20 15.01 1.00
N TYR A 82 -1.47 14.18 -0.01
CA TYR A 82 -0.43 13.70 -0.92
C TYR A 82 0.22 14.85 -1.68
N ASP A 83 1.54 14.84 -1.69
CA ASP A 83 2.36 15.85 -2.34
C ASP A 83 3.55 15.16 -3.02
N ALA A 84 3.50 15.07 -4.35
CA ALA A 84 4.52 14.42 -5.15
C ALA A 84 5.91 15.08 -5.00
N SER A 85 5.96 16.36 -4.60
CA SER A 85 7.23 17.07 -4.38
C SER A 85 7.97 16.64 -3.11
N LYS A 86 7.29 15.92 -2.20
CA LYS A 86 7.85 15.44 -0.92
C LYS A 86 8.35 13.99 -0.98
N LEU A 87 8.18 13.31 -2.11
CA LEU A 87 8.73 11.99 -2.38
C LEU A 87 10.22 12.05 -2.75
#